data_AF-A0A1L9RC64-F1
#
_entry.id   AF-A0A1L9RC64-F1
#
_cell.length_a   1.000
_cell.length_b   1.000
_cell.length_c   1.000
_cell.angle_alpha   90.00
_cell.angle_beta   90.00
_cell.angle_gamma   90.00
#
_symmetry.space_group_name_H-M   'P 1'
#
loop_
_entity.id
_entity.type
_entity.pdbx_description
1 polymer ?
#
loop_
_entity_poly.entity_id
_entity_poly.type
_entity_poly.pdbx_seq_one_letter_code
_entity_poly.pdbx_strand_id
1 'polypeptide(L)'
;MADDPANIQAAFNGQLTFAVAYGFTTPDQILDFINNVADHRDPRRQYGIVPEWFPHLKDIRDGIEYLYRSGAGYPRPTPPQHIRRTAVNHNTDRLRINQYFFRNRHRVFSVYDLLAMFLSLALAPVGATRATFYYPWTFIYIRWSTIMTHFNGTNGFGGKTPTMYQCTWIREPNQQSRFFIGTVLAGMVRTWQPAPPPGQARPPNPWIERLRRARFSHLTNDRNENGAVGRRWAYGQSPEFDAKGVNGWNFGNCAETHPFVELVRDARADVRGRCYGFAVKPQAVFGNEPLPNLEAALAIQYTRLHFTKMSLPCLNCKAMINGYGCRYYNFVPLPDQIIALFVAERRRS
;
A
#
# COMPACT_ATOMS: atom_id res chain seq x y z
N MET A 1 27.46 -13.76 3.69
CA MET A 1 27.06 -13.72 5.11
C MET A 1 25.87 -12.76 5.27
N ALA A 2 24.77 -12.99 4.55
CA ALA A 2 23.58 -12.13 4.62
C ALA A 2 22.36 -12.95 4.20
N ASP A 3 21.24 -12.69 4.86
CA ASP A 3 19.94 -13.38 4.79
C ASP A 3 19.86 -14.67 5.62
N ASP A 4 20.35 -14.63 6.87
CA ASP A 4 19.89 -15.57 7.90
C ASP A 4 18.46 -15.15 8.32
N PRO A 5 17.45 -16.03 8.18
CA PRO A 5 16.10 -15.81 8.72
C PRO A 5 16.09 -15.49 10.22
N ALA A 6 17.13 -15.83 10.98
CA ALA A 6 17.26 -15.45 12.38
C ALA A 6 17.42 -13.94 12.61
N ASN A 7 17.76 -13.14 11.58
CA ASN A 7 17.92 -11.69 11.65
C ASN A 7 16.65 -10.90 11.26
N ILE A 8 15.47 -11.50 11.40
CA ILE A 8 14.20 -10.80 11.18
C ILE A 8 14.07 -9.64 12.18
N GLN A 9 13.88 -8.44 11.64
CA GLN A 9 13.90 -7.20 12.40
C GLN A 9 12.59 -6.95 13.16
N ALA A 10 12.61 -5.98 14.06
CA ALA A 10 11.43 -5.41 14.69
C ALA A 10 11.13 -4.02 14.09
N ALA A 11 9.88 -3.61 14.15
CA ALA A 11 9.44 -2.26 13.80
C ALA A 11 9.20 -1.42 15.05
N PHE A 12 8.94 -0.13 14.83
CA PHE A 12 8.62 0.85 15.87
C PHE A 12 9.65 0.83 17.02
N ASN A 13 10.93 1.00 16.66
CA ASN A 13 12.06 1.02 17.59
C ASN A 13 12.13 -0.22 18.52
N GLY A 14 11.86 -1.40 17.96
CA GLY A 14 11.92 -2.66 18.69
C GLY A 14 10.66 -3.02 19.48
N GLN A 15 9.68 -2.12 19.58
CA GLN A 15 8.47 -2.34 20.37
C GLN A 15 7.50 -3.34 19.75
N LEU A 16 7.65 -3.62 18.45
CA LEU A 16 6.79 -4.56 17.75
C LEU A 16 7.65 -5.49 16.89
N THR A 17 7.93 -6.68 17.43
CA THR A 17 8.59 -7.74 16.65
C THR A 17 7.65 -8.24 15.56
N PHE A 18 8.21 -8.67 14.44
CA PHE A 18 7.38 -9.15 13.33
C PHE A 18 6.58 -10.40 13.69
N ALA A 19 7.12 -11.28 14.55
CA ALA A 19 6.40 -12.44 15.05
C ALA A 19 5.15 -12.05 15.84
N VAL A 20 5.26 -11.07 16.74
CA VAL A 20 4.12 -10.55 17.51
C VAL A 20 3.11 -9.87 16.60
N ALA A 21 3.56 -8.95 15.73
CA ALA A 21 2.68 -8.25 14.80
C ALA A 21 1.91 -9.20 13.89
N TYR A 22 2.61 -10.19 13.35
CA TYR A 22 2.01 -11.21 12.51
C TYR A 22 1.12 -12.15 13.34
N GLY A 23 1.38 -12.34 14.62
CA GLY A 23 0.57 -13.14 15.54
C GLY A 23 -0.81 -12.56 15.83
N PHE A 24 -1.08 -11.29 15.48
CA PHE A 24 -2.40 -10.71 15.67
C PHE A 24 -3.46 -11.48 14.86
N THR A 25 -4.62 -11.67 15.46
CA THR A 25 -5.76 -12.42 14.91
C THR A 25 -7.05 -11.61 14.95
N THR A 26 -7.15 -10.59 15.79
CA THR A 26 -8.33 -9.73 15.91
C THR A 26 -8.02 -8.28 15.54
N PRO A 27 -9.03 -7.53 15.06
CA PRO A 27 -8.87 -6.10 14.84
C PRO A 27 -8.58 -5.31 16.13
N ASP A 28 -9.11 -5.74 17.28
CA ASP A 28 -8.88 -5.04 18.54
C ASP A 28 -7.40 -5.07 18.94
N GLN A 29 -6.68 -6.18 18.72
CA GLN A 29 -5.22 -6.23 18.93
C GLN A 29 -4.46 -5.20 18.07
N ILE A 30 -4.90 -5.01 16.82
CA ILE A 30 -4.33 -4.02 15.90
C ILE A 30 -4.63 -2.60 16.41
N LEU A 31 -5.89 -2.34 16.80
CA LEU A 31 -6.31 -1.03 17.29
C LEU A 31 -5.64 -0.69 18.62
N ASP A 32 -5.52 -1.64 19.55
CA ASP A 32 -4.84 -1.45 20.83
C ASP A 32 -3.37 -1.04 20.62
N PHE A 33 -2.66 -1.67 19.67
CA PHE A 33 -1.31 -1.26 19.32
C PHE A 33 -1.27 0.16 18.74
N ILE A 34 -2.19 0.50 17.82
CA ILE A 34 -2.29 1.84 17.24
C ILE A 34 -2.56 2.89 18.34
N ASN A 35 -3.47 2.59 19.26
CA ASN A 35 -3.84 3.45 20.39
C ASN A 35 -2.64 3.67 21.31
N ASN A 36 -1.91 2.60 21.64
CA ASN A 36 -0.69 2.69 22.44
C ASN A 36 0.37 3.59 21.80
N VAL A 37 0.56 3.53 20.48
CA VAL A 37 1.50 4.42 19.77
C VAL A 37 1.00 5.87 19.76
N ALA A 38 -0.29 6.08 19.48
CA ALA A 38 -0.86 7.41 19.30
C ALA A 38 -1.01 8.22 20.60
N ASP A 39 -1.25 7.54 21.73
CA ASP A 39 -1.45 8.16 23.03
C ASP A 39 -0.20 8.19 23.92
N HIS A 40 0.93 7.65 23.42
CA HIS A 40 2.17 7.67 24.17
C HIS A 40 2.68 9.10 24.40
N ARG A 41 3.19 9.38 25.60
CA ARG A 41 3.70 10.72 25.97
C ARG A 41 4.96 11.13 25.19
N ASP A 42 5.78 10.16 24.79
CA ASP A 42 6.98 10.38 23.96
C ASP A 42 7.09 9.31 22.86
N PRO A 43 6.40 9.48 21.72
CA PRO A 43 6.41 8.50 20.63
C PRO A 43 7.76 8.38 19.91
N ARG A 44 8.63 9.40 20.00
CA ARG A 44 9.97 9.38 19.39
C ARG A 44 10.86 8.41 20.13
N ARG A 45 10.95 8.55 21.46
CA ARG A 45 11.81 7.68 22.27
C ARG A 45 11.30 6.24 22.27
N GLN A 46 9.98 6.06 22.44
CA GLN A 46 9.42 4.72 22.59
C GLN A 46 9.35 3.98 21.25
N TYR A 47 8.81 4.62 20.21
CA TYR A 47 8.45 3.95 18.96
C TYR A 47 9.27 4.41 17.75
N GLY A 48 10.22 5.35 17.94
CA GLY A 48 11.05 5.87 16.86
C GLY A 48 10.29 6.75 15.87
N ILE A 49 9.13 7.29 16.25
CA ILE A 49 8.34 8.15 15.37
C ILE A 49 9.00 9.52 15.27
N VAL A 50 9.18 10.03 14.05
CA VAL A 50 9.75 11.36 13.85
C VAL A 50 8.76 12.46 14.30
N PRO A 51 9.21 13.53 14.98
CA PRO A 51 8.34 14.54 15.61
C PRO A 51 7.32 15.17 14.67
N GLU A 52 7.62 15.26 13.38
CA GLU A 52 6.76 15.85 12.36
C GLU A 52 5.46 15.04 12.13
N TRP A 53 5.36 13.82 12.67
CA TRP A 53 4.12 13.03 12.65
C TRP A 53 3.30 13.13 13.93
N PHE A 54 3.84 13.69 15.02
CA PHE A 54 3.15 13.72 16.32
C PHE A 54 1.78 14.39 16.28
N PRO A 55 1.60 15.55 15.60
CA PRO A 55 0.29 16.19 15.54
C PRO A 55 -0.77 15.35 14.83
N HIS A 56 -0.35 14.35 14.04
CA HIS A 56 -1.20 13.57 13.16
C HIS A 56 -1.49 12.16 13.69
N LEU A 57 -0.78 11.67 14.71
CA LEU A 57 -0.96 10.30 15.20
C LEU A 57 -2.40 10.01 15.63
N LYS A 58 -3.03 10.97 16.31
CA LYS A 58 -4.44 10.87 16.73
C LYS A 58 -5.39 10.89 15.55
N ASP A 59 -5.18 11.77 14.56
CA ASP A 59 -5.99 11.80 13.34
C ASP A 59 -5.91 10.48 12.55
N ILE A 60 -4.73 9.86 12.52
CA ILE A 60 -4.52 8.55 11.86
C ILE A 60 -5.32 7.48 12.58
N ARG A 61 -5.13 7.36 13.90
CA ARG A 61 -5.87 6.44 14.75
C ARG A 61 -7.38 6.63 14.60
N ASP A 62 -7.87 7.85 14.82
CA ASP A 62 -9.29 8.18 14.80
C ASP A 62 -9.88 7.89 13.43
N GLY A 63 -9.15 8.18 12.35
CA GLY A 63 -9.55 7.81 11.00
C GLY A 63 -9.65 6.31 10.78
N ILE A 64 -8.68 5.52 11.28
CA ILE A 64 -8.68 4.06 11.19
C ILE A 64 -9.88 3.51 11.95
N GLU A 65 -10.04 3.87 13.22
CA GLU A 65 -11.15 3.43 14.07
C GLU A 65 -12.49 3.80 13.46
N TYR A 66 -12.62 5.04 12.98
CA TYR A 66 -13.84 5.51 12.36
C TYR A 66 -14.22 4.72 11.11
N LEU A 67 -13.28 4.58 10.16
CA LEU A 67 -13.51 3.88 8.90
C LEU A 67 -13.76 2.38 9.09
N TYR A 68 -13.12 1.81 10.11
CA TYR A 68 -13.25 0.42 10.49
C TYR A 68 -14.57 0.12 11.23
N ARG A 69 -15.02 0.98 12.16
CA ARG A 69 -16.21 0.71 12.98
C ARG A 69 -17.53 1.10 12.31
N SER A 70 -17.58 2.21 11.56
CA SER A 70 -18.84 2.69 10.96
C SER A 70 -18.70 3.28 9.55
N GLY A 71 -17.60 4.01 9.33
CA GLY A 71 -17.41 4.87 8.17
C GLY A 71 -18.49 5.97 8.01
N ALA A 72 -19.27 6.31 9.04
CA ALA A 72 -20.52 7.07 8.95
C ALA A 72 -20.44 8.45 8.23
N GLY A 73 -19.24 9.03 8.11
CA GLY A 73 -18.97 10.39 7.60
C GLY A 73 -18.85 10.46 6.10
N TYR A 74 -19.03 9.32 5.45
CA TYR A 74 -19.27 9.22 4.03
C TYR A 74 -20.80 9.16 3.85
N PRO A 75 -21.45 10.25 3.42
CA PRO A 75 -22.88 10.47 3.63
C PRO A 75 -23.79 9.52 2.85
N ARG A 76 -23.31 8.84 1.79
CA ARG A 76 -24.06 7.83 1.01
C ARG A 76 -23.10 6.84 0.32
N PRO A 77 -23.36 5.52 0.33
CA PRO A 77 -24.45 4.78 1.02
C PRO A 77 -24.14 4.46 2.50
N THR A 78 -25.14 4.00 3.27
CA THR A 78 -25.08 3.53 4.68
C THR A 78 -25.57 2.07 4.74
N PRO A 79 -25.07 1.11 5.59
CA PRO A 79 -23.89 1.01 6.50
C PRO A 79 -22.93 -0.17 6.09
N PRO A 80 -21.99 -0.76 6.89
CA PRO A 80 -21.34 -0.41 8.17
C PRO A 80 -19.80 -0.24 8.12
N GLN A 81 -19.13 -0.48 6.99
CA GLN A 81 -17.69 -0.27 6.82
C GLN A 81 -17.40 0.33 5.47
N HIS A 82 -16.44 1.27 5.39
CA HIS A 82 -16.07 1.95 4.13
C HIS A 82 -15.80 0.97 2.97
N ILE A 83 -15.19 -0.18 3.28
CA ILE A 83 -14.80 -1.23 2.33
C ILE A 83 -15.96 -2.08 1.78
N ARG A 84 -17.14 -2.02 2.43
CA ARG A 84 -18.34 -2.79 2.04
C ARG A 84 -19.40 -1.96 1.33
N ARG A 85 -19.11 -0.68 1.09
CA ARG A 85 -20.08 0.26 0.50
C ARG A 85 -20.33 -0.04 -0.97
N THR A 86 -21.60 -0.29 -1.31
CA THR A 86 -22.11 -0.32 -2.68
C THR A 86 -22.87 0.94 -2.98
N ALA A 87 -22.36 1.79 -3.87
CA ALA A 87 -23.14 2.94 -4.30
C ALA A 87 -24.41 2.46 -5.02
N VAL A 88 -25.56 2.72 -4.39
CA VAL A 88 -26.91 2.51 -4.98
C VAL A 88 -27.17 3.54 -6.12
N ASN A 89 -26.38 4.61 -6.17
CA ASN A 89 -26.54 5.70 -7.12
C ASN A 89 -25.42 5.66 -8.18
N HIS A 90 -25.79 5.65 -9.46
CA HIS A 90 -24.86 5.63 -10.58
C HIS A 90 -24.17 6.98 -10.84
N ASN A 91 -24.68 8.07 -10.24
CA ASN A 91 -24.03 9.37 -10.34
C ASN A 91 -22.89 9.47 -9.30
N THR A 92 -21.65 9.32 -9.77
CA THR A 92 -20.43 9.38 -8.95
C THR A 92 -20.16 10.75 -8.34
N ASP A 93 -20.68 11.83 -8.90
CA ASP A 93 -20.37 13.20 -8.45
C ASP A 93 -21.10 13.57 -7.16
N ARG A 94 -22.21 12.88 -6.89
CA ARG A 94 -22.95 13.02 -5.62
C ARG A 94 -22.31 12.21 -4.47
N LEU A 95 -21.34 11.35 -4.77
CA LEU A 95 -20.60 10.58 -3.76
C LEU A 95 -19.52 11.46 -3.12
N ARG A 96 -19.73 11.83 -1.86
CA ARG A 96 -18.72 12.54 -1.06
C ARG A 96 -17.72 11.53 -0.47
N ILE A 97 -16.44 11.76 -0.74
CA ILE A 97 -15.33 11.06 -0.09
C ILE A 97 -14.91 11.93 1.09
N ASN A 98 -14.92 11.38 2.30
CA ASN A 98 -14.22 12.00 3.42
C ASN A 98 -12.72 11.79 3.22
N GLN A 99 -11.97 12.87 3.06
CA GLN A 99 -10.53 12.80 2.87
C GLN A 99 -9.88 13.12 4.20
N TYR A 100 -9.04 12.22 4.69
CA TYR A 100 -8.20 12.55 5.83
C TYR A 100 -7.00 13.30 5.31
N PHE A 101 -6.84 14.53 5.80
CA PHE A 101 -5.73 15.41 5.44
C PHE A 101 -4.65 15.29 6.50
N PHE A 102 -3.47 14.85 6.09
CA PHE A 102 -2.28 14.89 6.93
C PHE A 102 -1.32 15.92 6.37
N ARG A 103 -0.72 16.74 7.24
CA ARG A 103 0.14 17.88 6.89
C ARG A 103 -0.44 18.82 5.80
N ASN A 104 -1.76 18.95 5.73
CA ASN A 104 -2.47 19.72 4.69
C ASN A 104 -2.11 19.34 3.23
N ARG A 105 -1.51 18.16 3.00
CA ARG A 105 -0.96 17.75 1.70
C ARG A 105 -1.29 16.29 1.34
N HIS A 106 -1.36 15.42 2.34
CA HIS A 106 -1.53 13.99 2.16
C HIS A 106 -3.02 13.67 2.23
N ARG A 107 -3.58 13.14 1.13
CA ARG A 107 -4.99 12.83 1.04
C ARG A 107 -5.14 11.32 1.11
N VAL A 108 -5.75 10.85 2.19
CA VAL A 108 -5.94 9.43 2.46
C VAL A 108 -7.43 9.11 2.41
N PHE A 109 -7.77 8.04 1.71
CA PHE A 109 -9.15 7.81 1.24
C PHE A 109 -9.79 6.53 1.76
N SER A 110 -9.04 5.63 2.38
CA SER A 110 -9.56 4.35 2.85
C SER A 110 -8.84 3.87 4.11
N VAL A 111 -9.46 2.90 4.80
CA VAL A 111 -8.86 2.27 5.99
C VAL A 111 -7.53 1.62 5.67
N TYR A 112 -7.37 1.02 4.49
CA TYR A 112 -6.10 0.41 4.09
C TYR A 112 -5.02 1.45 3.83
N ASP A 113 -5.39 2.63 3.32
CA ASP A 113 -4.42 3.70 3.11
C ASP A 113 -3.97 4.32 4.44
N LEU A 114 -4.90 4.48 5.39
CA LEU A 114 -4.56 4.94 6.74
C LEU A 114 -3.69 3.92 7.46
N LEU A 115 -4.02 2.63 7.36
CA LEU A 115 -3.20 1.57 7.93
C LEU A 115 -1.81 1.54 7.29
N ALA A 116 -1.73 1.68 5.96
CA ALA A 116 -0.45 1.76 5.26
C ALA A 116 0.38 2.95 5.74
N MET A 117 -0.26 4.11 5.92
CA MET A 117 0.40 5.31 6.43
C MET A 117 0.88 5.09 7.87
N PHE A 118 0.07 4.53 8.76
CA PHE A 118 0.46 4.18 10.12
C PHE A 118 1.68 3.25 10.16
N LEU A 119 1.67 2.16 9.39
CA LEU A 119 2.79 1.22 9.32
C LEU A 119 4.04 1.84 8.69
N SER A 120 3.88 2.86 7.84
CA SER A 120 4.99 3.61 7.23
C SER A 120 5.59 4.66 8.19
N LEU A 121 5.02 4.84 9.39
CA LEU A 121 5.62 5.66 10.44
C LEU A 121 6.79 4.95 11.13
N ALA A 122 6.82 3.61 11.09
CA ALA A 122 7.97 2.85 11.57
C ALA A 122 9.20 3.23 10.75
N LEU A 123 10.32 3.54 11.39
CA LEU A 123 11.59 3.73 10.69
C LEU A 123 12.20 2.37 10.38
N ALA A 124 12.65 2.17 9.14
CA ALA A 124 13.39 0.97 8.78
C ALA A 124 14.76 1.00 9.48
N PRO A 125 15.19 -0.07 10.17
CA PRO A 125 16.50 -0.14 10.80
C PRO A 125 17.65 0.12 9.82
N VAL A 126 18.79 0.58 10.35
CA VAL A 126 19.99 0.79 9.53
C VAL A 126 20.42 -0.56 8.93
N GLY A 127 20.66 -0.59 7.62
CA GLY A 127 20.99 -1.82 6.91
C GLY A 127 19.80 -2.70 6.54
N ALA A 128 18.56 -2.26 6.79
CA ALA A 128 17.35 -2.95 6.33
C ALA A 128 17.41 -3.28 4.82
N THR A 129 17.18 -4.54 4.50
CA THR A 129 17.11 -5.04 3.12
C THR A 129 15.68 -5.41 2.76
N ARG A 130 15.48 -5.74 1.48
CA ARG A 130 14.20 -6.27 1.00
C ARG A 130 13.77 -7.50 1.81
N ALA A 131 14.71 -8.42 2.06
CA ALA A 131 14.46 -9.67 2.75
C ALA A 131 14.28 -9.52 4.27
N THR A 132 15.03 -8.62 4.92
CA THR A 132 15.05 -8.55 6.40
C THR A 132 13.98 -7.64 7.00
N PHE A 133 13.46 -6.67 6.23
CA PHE A 133 12.50 -5.69 6.74
C PHE A 133 11.31 -5.48 5.81
N TYR A 134 11.53 -5.01 4.59
CA TYR A 134 10.43 -4.51 3.74
C TYR A 134 9.44 -5.61 3.36
N TYR A 135 9.90 -6.84 3.05
CA TYR A 135 9.01 -7.96 2.79
C TYR A 135 8.21 -8.40 4.01
N PRO A 136 8.85 -8.79 5.14
CA PRO A 136 8.10 -9.19 6.33
C PRO A 136 7.11 -8.11 6.78
N TRP A 137 7.50 -6.84 6.73
CA TRP A 137 6.64 -5.72 7.12
C TRP A 137 5.44 -5.55 6.18
N THR A 138 5.65 -5.77 4.87
CA THR A 138 4.54 -5.80 3.91
C THR A 138 3.61 -6.99 4.15
N PHE A 139 4.11 -8.13 4.60
CA PHE A 139 3.27 -9.30 4.93
C PHE A 139 2.40 -9.03 6.15
N ILE A 140 2.96 -8.37 7.16
CA ILE A 140 2.19 -7.88 8.32
C ILE A 140 1.09 -6.93 7.85
N TYR A 141 1.39 -5.99 6.96
CA TYR A 141 0.36 -5.09 6.40
C TYR A 141 -0.75 -5.86 5.65
N ILE A 142 -0.39 -6.83 4.82
CA ILE A 142 -1.36 -7.68 4.11
C ILE A 142 -2.23 -8.42 5.13
N ARG A 143 -1.64 -9.00 6.16
CA ARG A 143 -2.36 -9.75 7.20
C ARG A 143 -3.30 -8.86 7.99
N TRP A 144 -2.83 -7.70 8.47
CA TRP A 144 -3.66 -6.76 9.22
C TRP A 144 -4.82 -6.25 8.36
N SER A 145 -4.56 -5.97 7.09
CA SER A 145 -5.61 -5.64 6.12
C SER A 145 -6.66 -6.75 5.99
N THR A 146 -6.24 -8.02 5.95
CA THR A 146 -7.14 -9.19 5.96
C THR A 146 -7.99 -9.24 7.24
N ILE A 147 -7.36 -9.16 8.42
CA ILE A 147 -8.03 -9.20 9.72
C ILE A 147 -9.09 -8.10 9.82
N MET A 148 -8.74 -6.87 9.45
CA MET A 148 -9.67 -5.73 9.46
C MET A 148 -10.81 -5.86 8.44
N THR A 149 -10.70 -6.74 7.44
CA THR A 149 -11.73 -6.98 6.42
C THR A 149 -12.76 -8.05 6.84
N HIS A 150 -12.30 -9.07 7.57
CA HIS A 150 -13.09 -10.27 7.91
C HIS A 150 -13.92 -10.18 9.21
N PHE A 151 -13.81 -9.09 9.98
CA PHE A 151 -14.60 -8.93 11.19
C PHE A 151 -16.05 -8.53 10.85
N ASN A 152 -16.96 -9.50 10.98
CA ASN A 152 -18.41 -9.37 11.28
C ASN A 152 -19.15 -10.73 11.13
N GLY A 153 -18.52 -11.87 11.47
CA GLY A 153 -19.22 -13.16 11.61
C GLY A 153 -19.91 -13.70 10.33
N THR A 154 -19.71 -13.09 9.17
CA THR A 154 -20.19 -13.63 7.90
C THR A 154 -19.16 -14.60 7.38
N ASN A 155 -19.32 -15.86 7.77
CA ASN A 155 -18.68 -17.01 7.15
C ASN A 155 -18.98 -16.95 5.65
N GLY A 156 -18.00 -16.47 4.87
CA GLY A 156 -18.08 -16.39 3.42
C GLY A 156 -18.25 -14.96 2.87
N PHE A 157 -17.23 -14.50 2.16
CA PHE A 157 -17.31 -13.49 1.09
C PHE A 157 -17.59 -12.01 1.43
N GLY A 158 -17.36 -11.55 2.68
CA GLY A 158 -17.74 -10.20 3.14
C GLY A 158 -16.94 -8.98 2.63
N GLY A 159 -15.76 -9.18 2.03
CA GLY A 159 -14.93 -8.13 1.43
C GLY A 159 -13.64 -8.73 0.90
N LYS A 160 -13.27 -8.47 -0.35
CA LYS A 160 -11.97 -8.90 -0.86
C LYS A 160 -10.91 -7.91 -0.40
N THR A 161 -9.83 -8.43 0.16
CA THR A 161 -8.61 -7.68 0.40
C THR A 161 -8.11 -7.05 -0.90
N PRO A 162 -7.35 -5.95 -0.82
CA PRO A 162 -6.66 -5.39 -1.97
C PRO A 162 -5.97 -6.45 -2.84
N THR A 163 -6.04 -6.30 -4.17
CA THR A 163 -5.48 -7.33 -5.09
C THR A 163 -3.96 -7.33 -5.14
N MET A 164 -3.33 -6.20 -4.84
CA MET A 164 -1.88 -6.02 -4.86
C MET A 164 -1.48 -5.11 -3.71
N TYR A 165 -0.36 -5.43 -3.10
CA TYR A 165 0.30 -4.64 -2.07
C TYR A 165 1.68 -4.28 -2.56
N GLN A 166 2.20 -3.13 -2.13
CA GLN A 166 3.53 -2.70 -2.53
C GLN A 166 4.27 -2.08 -1.35
N CYS A 167 5.59 -2.09 -1.44
CA CYS A 167 6.47 -1.28 -0.60
C CYS A 167 7.45 -0.53 -1.50
N THR A 168 7.64 0.75 -1.25
CA THR A 168 8.68 1.58 -1.88
C THR A 168 9.54 2.18 -0.78
N TRP A 169 10.86 2.24 -0.99
CA TRP A 169 11.79 2.88 -0.05
C TRP A 169 12.90 3.63 -0.77
N ILE A 170 13.48 4.61 -0.08
CA ILE A 170 14.67 5.33 -0.54
C ILE A 170 15.83 4.89 0.34
N ARG A 171 16.85 4.29 -0.29
CA ARG A 171 18.05 3.88 0.42
C ARG A 171 18.95 5.09 0.65
N GLU A 172 19.19 5.40 1.93
CA GLU A 172 20.13 6.44 2.35
C GLU A 172 21.34 5.76 3.02
N PRO A 173 22.58 5.96 2.50
CA PRO A 173 23.77 5.34 3.08
C PRO A 173 23.93 5.72 4.55
N ASN A 174 24.19 4.73 5.40
CA ASN A 174 24.41 4.90 6.85
C ASN A 174 23.26 5.58 7.60
N GLN A 175 22.07 5.60 7.01
CA GLN A 175 20.87 6.19 7.61
C GLN A 175 19.70 5.22 7.56
N GLN A 176 18.71 5.45 8.42
CA GLN A 176 17.44 4.76 8.34
C GLN A 176 16.74 5.14 7.04
N SER A 177 16.34 4.13 6.28
CA SER A 177 15.67 4.35 5.01
C SER A 177 14.23 4.78 5.25
N ARG A 178 13.77 5.79 4.52
CA ARG A 178 12.36 6.15 4.47
C ARG A 178 11.64 5.19 3.53
N PHE A 179 10.49 4.68 3.96
CA PHE A 179 9.67 3.80 3.14
C PHE A 179 8.20 4.13 3.29
N PHE A 180 7.41 3.61 2.36
CA PHE A 180 5.98 3.78 2.34
C PHE A 180 5.35 2.57 1.67
N ILE A 181 4.34 2.04 2.33
CA ILE A 181 3.58 0.89 1.88
C ILE A 181 2.28 1.37 1.25
N GLY A 182 1.74 0.62 0.31
CA GLY A 182 0.53 1.00 -0.42
C GLY A 182 -0.20 -0.21 -0.96
N THR A 183 -1.41 0.02 -1.44
CA THR A 183 -2.26 -1.07 -1.91
C THR A 183 -3.20 -0.67 -3.04
N VAL A 184 -3.51 -1.63 -3.90
CA VAL A 184 -4.40 -1.48 -5.06
C VAL A 184 -5.85 -1.52 -4.59
N LEU A 185 -6.69 -0.59 -5.08
CA LEU A 185 -8.13 -0.62 -4.79
C LEU A 185 -8.87 -1.76 -5.51
N ALA A 186 -8.29 -2.37 -6.54
CA ALA A 186 -8.89 -3.52 -7.21
C ALA A 186 -9.14 -4.66 -6.21
N GLY A 187 -10.31 -5.30 -6.33
CA GLY A 187 -10.78 -6.31 -5.38
C GLY A 187 -11.78 -5.72 -4.39
N MET A 188 -11.55 -4.49 -3.93
CA MET A 188 -12.53 -3.78 -3.13
C MET A 188 -13.81 -3.63 -3.97
N VAL A 189 -14.90 -4.18 -3.44
CA VAL A 189 -16.25 -4.04 -3.97
C VAL A 189 -16.53 -4.64 -5.36
N ARG A 190 -16.08 -5.88 -5.62
CA ARG A 190 -16.69 -6.71 -6.68
C ARG A 190 -17.85 -7.59 -6.21
N THR A 191 -17.98 -7.86 -4.92
CA THR A 191 -18.83 -8.94 -4.39
C THR A 191 -20.26 -8.54 -4.03
N TRP A 192 -20.59 -7.25 -4.01
CA TRP A 192 -21.83 -6.76 -3.40
C TRP A 192 -22.85 -6.16 -4.38
N GLN A 193 -22.55 -6.16 -5.68
CA GLN A 193 -23.57 -5.89 -6.70
C GLN A 193 -24.21 -7.21 -7.13
N PRO A 194 -25.52 -7.23 -7.45
CA PRO A 194 -26.16 -8.39 -8.08
C PRO A 194 -25.36 -8.88 -9.29
N ALA A 195 -25.42 -10.18 -9.59
CA ALA A 195 -24.86 -10.70 -10.84
C ALA A 195 -25.54 -9.96 -12.00
N PRO A 196 -24.77 -9.45 -13.00
CA PRO A 196 -25.41 -8.94 -14.20
C PRO A 196 -26.15 -10.09 -14.89
N PRO A 197 -27.19 -9.79 -15.70
CA PRO A 197 -27.80 -10.78 -16.56
C PRO A 197 -26.74 -11.53 -17.40
N PRO A 198 -26.98 -12.79 -17.79
CA PRO A 198 -26.09 -13.54 -18.67
C PRO A 198 -25.75 -12.71 -19.93
N GLY A 199 -24.47 -12.65 -20.27
CA GLY A 199 -23.99 -11.89 -21.43
C GLY A 199 -23.73 -10.39 -21.18
N GLN A 200 -23.99 -9.87 -19.97
CA GLN A 200 -23.69 -8.48 -19.63
C GLN A 200 -22.48 -8.37 -18.69
N ALA A 201 -21.60 -7.41 -18.96
CA ALA A 201 -20.51 -7.07 -18.04
C ALA A 201 -21.09 -6.39 -16.78
N ARG A 202 -20.61 -6.79 -15.60
CA ARG A 202 -21.01 -6.12 -14.35
C ARG A 202 -20.54 -4.66 -14.41
N PRO A 203 -21.44 -3.67 -14.23
CA PRO A 203 -21.04 -2.27 -14.25
C PRO A 203 -20.04 -1.98 -13.12
N PRO A 204 -19.06 -1.09 -13.34
CA PRO A 204 -18.09 -0.75 -12.31
C PRO A 204 -18.79 -0.15 -11.10
N ASN A 205 -18.28 -0.43 -9.90
CA ASN A 205 -18.86 0.11 -8.68
C ASN A 205 -18.64 1.64 -8.60
N PRO A 206 -19.70 2.47 -8.55
CA PRO A 206 -19.55 3.93 -8.56
C PRO A 206 -18.72 4.46 -7.39
N TRP A 207 -18.74 3.80 -6.24
CA TRP A 207 -17.90 4.13 -5.07
C TRP A 207 -16.41 3.94 -5.37
N ILE A 208 -16.05 2.80 -5.95
CA ILE A 208 -14.66 2.50 -6.32
C ILE A 208 -14.17 3.42 -7.43
N GLU A 209 -15.02 3.73 -8.41
CA GLU A 209 -14.67 4.72 -9.44
C GLU A 209 -14.41 6.10 -8.84
N ARG A 210 -15.24 6.52 -7.87
CA ARG A 210 -15.04 7.78 -7.16
C ARG A 210 -13.72 7.80 -6.39
N LEU A 211 -13.36 6.72 -5.69
CA LEU A 211 -12.07 6.58 -5.01
C LEU A 211 -10.88 6.58 -5.99
N ARG A 212 -10.99 5.85 -7.11
CA ARG A 212 -9.97 5.83 -8.18
C ARG A 212 -9.74 7.22 -8.75
N ARG A 213 -10.81 7.96 -9.02
CA ARG A 213 -10.75 9.37 -9.46
C ARG A 213 -10.05 10.24 -8.42
N ALA A 214 -10.38 10.11 -7.15
CA ALA A 214 -9.75 10.90 -6.09
C ALA A 214 -8.25 10.59 -5.95
N ARG A 215 -7.84 9.32 -6.03
CA ARG A 215 -6.42 8.93 -6.06
C ARG A 215 -5.69 9.45 -7.30
N PHE A 216 -6.34 9.41 -8.46
CA PHE A 216 -5.79 10.01 -9.67
C PHE A 216 -5.63 11.53 -9.53
N SER A 217 -6.63 12.23 -8.98
CA SER A 217 -6.53 13.65 -8.67
C SER A 217 -5.38 13.93 -7.70
N HIS A 218 -5.08 13.02 -6.78
CA HIS A 218 -3.93 13.15 -5.88
C HIS A 218 -2.58 13.03 -6.62
N LEU A 219 -2.49 12.21 -7.67
CA LEU A 219 -1.33 12.11 -8.55
C LEU A 219 -1.14 13.32 -9.47
N THR A 220 -2.22 14.06 -9.74
CA THR A 220 -2.25 15.12 -10.78
C THR A 220 -2.36 16.54 -10.25
N ASN A 221 -2.88 16.75 -9.03
CA ASN A 221 -2.97 18.06 -8.37
C ASN A 221 -1.60 18.58 -7.85
N ASP A 222 -0.51 18.22 -8.53
CA ASP A 222 0.82 18.69 -8.19
C ASP A 222 0.99 20.13 -8.69
N ARG A 223 1.32 21.05 -7.78
CA ARG A 223 1.71 22.43 -8.14
C ARG A 223 3.16 22.50 -8.63
N ASN A 224 3.91 21.40 -8.52
CA ASN A 224 5.27 21.34 -9.02
C ASN A 224 5.27 20.91 -10.50
N GLU A 225 6.04 21.61 -11.31
CA GLU A 225 6.28 21.36 -12.74
C GLU A 225 6.82 19.95 -13.06
N ASN A 226 7.02 19.10 -12.05
CA ASN A 226 7.53 17.74 -12.16
C ASN A 226 6.45 16.66 -12.20
N GLY A 227 5.17 16.99 -12.03
CA GLY A 227 4.07 16.01 -12.10
C GLY A 227 4.00 15.30 -13.45
N ALA A 228 4.63 14.14 -13.58
CA ALA A 228 4.75 13.41 -14.84
C ALA A 228 3.42 12.83 -15.32
N VAL A 229 2.52 12.52 -14.38
CA VAL A 229 1.21 11.92 -14.71
C VAL A 229 0.23 12.96 -15.22
N GLY A 230 0.00 14.04 -14.45
CA GLY A 230 -1.01 15.05 -14.75
C GLY A 230 -0.75 15.89 -16.01
N ARG A 231 0.51 15.95 -16.47
CA ARG A 231 0.87 16.63 -17.72
C ARG A 231 0.57 15.80 -18.98
N ARG A 232 0.52 14.46 -18.86
CA ARG A 232 0.51 13.57 -20.02
C ARG A 232 -0.75 12.73 -20.15
N TRP A 233 -1.45 12.46 -19.04
CA TRP A 233 -2.63 11.61 -19.07
C TRP A 233 -3.79 12.23 -18.30
N ALA A 234 -4.98 12.21 -18.90
CA ALA A 234 -6.23 12.50 -18.20
C ALA A 234 -6.77 11.26 -17.47
N TYR A 235 -7.78 11.44 -16.62
CA TYR A 235 -8.45 10.29 -16.01
C TYR A 235 -9.15 9.46 -17.09
N GLY A 236 -8.90 8.15 -17.11
CA GLY A 236 -9.38 7.25 -18.18
C GLY A 236 -8.39 7.07 -19.32
N GLN A 237 -7.26 7.79 -19.30
CA GLN A 237 -6.13 7.58 -20.19
C GLN A 237 -4.95 7.06 -19.37
N SER A 238 -4.32 5.99 -19.82
CA SER A 238 -3.15 5.44 -19.16
C SER A 238 -2.40 4.49 -20.08
N PRO A 239 -1.07 4.35 -19.95
CA PRO A 239 -0.31 3.40 -20.76
C PRO A 239 -0.84 1.96 -20.69
N GLU A 240 -1.33 1.53 -19.52
CA GLU A 240 -1.90 0.20 -19.35
C GLU A 240 -3.25 0.06 -20.07
N PHE A 241 -4.09 1.10 -20.03
CA PHE A 241 -5.38 1.10 -20.72
C PHE A 241 -5.19 1.20 -22.24
N ASP A 242 -4.29 2.07 -22.71
CA ASP A 242 -3.98 2.23 -24.13
C ASP A 242 -3.45 0.92 -24.74
N ALA A 243 -2.63 0.18 -23.98
CA ALA A 243 -2.05 -1.08 -24.45
C ALA A 243 -3.00 -2.29 -24.36
N LYS A 244 -3.94 -2.31 -23.42
CA LYS A 244 -4.75 -3.51 -23.12
C LYS A 244 -6.26 -3.32 -23.26
N GLY A 245 -6.72 -2.11 -23.58
CA GLY A 245 -8.14 -1.75 -23.69
C GLY A 245 -8.93 -2.16 -22.45
N VAL A 246 -10.00 -2.93 -22.67
CA VAL A 246 -10.91 -3.42 -21.62
C VAL A 246 -10.23 -4.29 -20.55
N ASN A 247 -9.07 -4.87 -20.85
CA ASN A 247 -8.29 -5.67 -19.90
C ASN A 247 -7.25 -4.83 -19.13
N GLY A 248 -7.07 -3.56 -19.50
CA GLY A 248 -6.19 -2.61 -18.84
C GLY A 248 -6.85 -1.93 -17.62
N TRP A 249 -6.10 -1.04 -16.97
CA TRP A 249 -6.63 -0.25 -15.87
C TRP A 249 -6.05 1.16 -15.82
N ASN A 250 -6.82 2.08 -15.24
CA ASN A 250 -6.45 3.48 -15.12
C ASN A 250 -5.45 3.74 -13.98
N PHE A 251 -4.78 4.89 -14.05
CA PHE A 251 -4.14 5.50 -12.88
C PHE A 251 -5.16 5.67 -11.73
N GLY A 252 -4.67 5.67 -10.49
CA GLY A 252 -5.52 5.68 -9.29
C GLY A 252 -6.10 4.31 -8.89
N ASN A 253 -5.98 3.29 -9.75
CA ASN A 253 -6.21 1.89 -9.36
C ASN A 253 -4.92 1.17 -8.94
N CYS A 254 -3.75 1.78 -9.13
CA CYS A 254 -2.45 1.16 -8.91
C CYS A 254 -1.96 1.38 -7.45
N ALA A 255 -1.26 0.40 -6.85
CA ALA A 255 -0.89 0.39 -5.41
C ALA A 255 0.13 1.46 -5.04
N GLU A 256 0.91 1.87 -6.02
CA GLU A 256 2.06 2.76 -5.87
C GLU A 256 1.65 4.24 -5.76
N THR A 257 0.37 4.56 -5.95
CA THR A 257 -0.15 5.95 -5.92
C THR A 257 0.35 6.74 -4.71
N HIS A 258 0.07 6.27 -3.49
CA HIS A 258 0.53 6.96 -2.27
C HIS A 258 2.04 6.86 -2.08
N PRO A 259 2.68 5.68 -2.16
CA PRO A 259 4.13 5.56 -2.04
C PRO A 259 4.94 6.51 -2.93
N PHE A 260 4.54 6.71 -4.19
CA PHE A 260 5.20 7.66 -5.08
C PHE A 260 4.94 9.11 -4.69
N VAL A 261 3.70 9.43 -4.31
CA VAL A 261 3.35 10.77 -3.84
C VAL A 261 4.05 11.13 -2.53
N GLU A 262 4.19 10.17 -1.63
CA GLU A 262 4.72 10.35 -0.29
C GLU A 262 6.26 10.35 -0.23
N LEU A 263 6.90 9.49 -1.01
CA LEU A 263 8.37 9.37 -0.98
C LEU A 263 9.06 10.06 -2.13
N VAL A 264 8.52 9.94 -3.35
CA VAL A 264 9.28 10.25 -4.57
C VAL A 264 9.01 11.65 -5.07
N ARG A 265 7.76 12.14 -4.97
CA ARG A 265 7.35 13.46 -5.46
C ARG A 265 8.27 14.57 -4.95
N ASP A 266 8.48 14.60 -3.64
CA ASP A 266 9.25 15.66 -2.97
C ASP A 266 10.72 15.26 -2.72
N ALA A 267 11.14 14.07 -3.17
CA ALA A 267 12.53 13.66 -3.10
C ALA A 267 13.40 14.47 -4.07
N ARG A 268 14.59 14.86 -3.61
CA ARG A 268 15.63 15.47 -4.44
C ARG A 268 16.03 14.54 -5.59
N ALA A 269 16.34 15.11 -6.76
CA ALA A 269 16.66 14.32 -7.96
C ALA A 269 17.80 13.31 -7.74
N ASP A 270 18.82 13.66 -6.95
CA ASP A 270 19.97 12.81 -6.66
C ASP A 270 19.63 11.58 -5.82
N VAL A 271 18.54 11.60 -5.05
CA VAL A 271 18.12 10.46 -4.23
C VAL A 271 17.13 9.53 -4.95
N ARG A 272 16.45 10.01 -6.00
CA ARG A 272 15.44 9.21 -6.74
C ARG A 272 16.03 7.99 -7.44
N GLY A 273 17.30 8.06 -7.85
CA GLY A 273 18.04 6.91 -8.39
C GLY A 273 18.28 5.78 -7.38
N ARG A 274 18.09 6.07 -6.08
CA ARG A 274 18.19 5.12 -4.95
C ARG A 274 16.82 4.73 -4.39
N CYS A 275 15.76 4.99 -5.15
CA CYS A 275 14.43 4.51 -4.83
C CYS A 275 14.27 3.09 -5.35
N TYR A 276 13.74 2.22 -4.50
CA TYR A 276 13.51 0.80 -4.74
C TYR A 276 12.08 0.46 -4.35
N GLY A 277 11.56 -0.65 -4.87
CA GLY A 277 10.27 -1.13 -4.45
C GLY A 277 9.98 -2.54 -4.94
N PHE A 278 8.81 -3.03 -4.56
CA PHE A 278 8.24 -4.25 -5.10
C PHE A 278 6.72 -4.23 -4.94
N ALA A 279 6.04 -5.09 -5.70
CA ALA A 279 4.62 -5.35 -5.53
C ALA A 279 4.34 -6.87 -5.43
N VAL A 280 3.41 -7.25 -4.57
CA VAL A 280 3.08 -8.65 -4.25
C VAL A 280 1.56 -8.85 -4.17
N LYS A 281 1.10 -10.04 -4.60
CA LYS A 281 -0.31 -10.47 -4.47
C LYS A 281 -0.55 -11.13 -3.11
N PRO A 282 -1.69 -10.93 -2.43
CA PRO A 282 -2.00 -11.64 -1.18
C PRO A 282 -2.00 -13.16 -1.32
N GLN A 283 -2.46 -13.68 -2.45
CA GLN A 283 -2.46 -15.12 -2.74
C GLN A 283 -1.05 -15.72 -2.78
N ALA A 284 -0.03 -14.89 -2.98
CA ALA A 284 1.35 -15.33 -2.85
C ALA A 284 1.76 -15.58 -1.39
N VAL A 285 1.13 -14.89 -0.45
CA VAL A 285 1.48 -14.91 0.97
C VAL A 285 0.70 -16.00 1.71
N PHE A 286 -0.59 -16.14 1.39
CA PHE A 286 -1.47 -17.04 2.14
C PHE A 286 -1.83 -18.33 1.39
N GLY A 287 -1.57 -18.43 0.08
CA GLY A 287 -2.08 -19.54 -0.72
C GLY A 287 -3.62 -19.60 -0.70
N ASN A 288 -4.18 -20.80 -0.85
CA ASN A 288 -5.61 -21.10 -0.62
C ASN A 288 -5.87 -21.67 0.79
N GLU A 289 -4.83 -21.76 1.61
CA GLU A 289 -4.82 -22.43 2.92
C GLU A 289 -4.98 -21.39 4.04
N PRO A 290 -5.33 -21.82 5.28
CA PRO A 290 -5.37 -20.92 6.42
C PRO A 290 -4.05 -20.15 6.60
N LEU A 291 -4.14 -18.93 7.12
CA LEU A 291 -3.02 -17.99 7.22
C LEU A 291 -1.79 -18.69 7.86
N PRO A 292 -0.70 -18.95 7.10
CA PRO A 292 0.47 -19.65 7.62
C PRO A 292 1.10 -18.83 8.75
N ASN A 293 1.85 -19.46 9.66
CA ASN A 293 2.66 -18.72 10.65
C ASN A 293 3.76 -17.89 9.94
N LEU A 294 4.39 -16.94 10.65
CA LEU A 294 5.38 -16.04 10.03
C LEU A 294 6.55 -16.83 9.42
N GLU A 295 7.06 -17.84 10.12
CA GLU A 295 8.16 -18.68 9.62
C GLU A 295 7.80 -19.40 8.33
N ALA A 296 6.61 -19.97 8.20
CA ALA A 296 6.16 -20.60 6.96
C ALA A 296 5.95 -19.57 5.84
N ALA A 297 5.42 -18.38 6.16
CA ALA A 297 5.29 -17.30 5.19
C ALA A 297 6.67 -16.83 4.66
N LEU A 298 7.67 -16.76 5.54
CA LEU A 298 9.05 -16.45 5.19
C LEU A 298 9.78 -17.65 4.58
N ALA A 299 9.46 -18.89 4.92
CA ALA A 299 10.05 -20.08 4.29
C ALA A 299 9.59 -20.21 2.84
N ILE A 300 8.33 -19.85 2.54
CA ILE A 300 7.84 -19.67 1.16
C ILE A 300 8.70 -18.63 0.43
N GLN A 301 9.21 -17.60 1.13
CA GLN A 301 10.16 -16.59 0.59
C GLN A 301 11.48 -17.21 0.15
N TYR A 302 12.04 -18.12 0.96
CA TYR A 302 13.37 -18.67 0.69
C TYR A 302 13.36 -19.88 -0.25
N THR A 303 12.29 -20.68 -0.26
CA THR A 303 12.26 -21.96 -1.01
C THR A 303 11.55 -21.90 -2.36
N ARG A 304 10.70 -20.90 -2.64
CA ARG A 304 9.88 -20.86 -3.88
C ARG A 304 9.66 -19.48 -4.51
N LEU A 305 10.28 -18.43 -3.98
CA LEU A 305 9.93 -17.05 -4.29
C LEU A 305 11.06 -16.30 -4.97
N HIS A 306 11.21 -16.48 -6.29
CA HIS A 306 12.05 -15.54 -7.04
C HIS A 306 11.33 -14.67 -8.05
N PHE A 307 10.21 -15.08 -8.66
CA PHE A 307 9.54 -14.22 -9.67
C PHE A 307 8.04 -14.41 -9.82
N THR A 308 7.49 -15.60 -9.56
CA THR A 308 6.11 -15.95 -9.96
C THR A 308 5.01 -15.30 -9.12
N LYS A 309 5.38 -14.66 -8.01
CA LYS A 309 4.46 -14.17 -6.98
C LYS A 309 4.57 -12.66 -6.73
N MET A 310 5.72 -12.09 -7.05
CA MET A 310 5.89 -10.66 -7.19
C MET A 310 5.43 -10.24 -8.57
N SER A 311 4.91 -9.04 -8.71
CA SER A 311 4.51 -8.52 -10.01
C SER A 311 5.54 -7.53 -10.51
N LEU A 312 5.86 -7.61 -11.79
CA LEU A 312 6.54 -6.53 -12.49
C LEU A 312 5.69 -5.25 -12.38
N PRO A 313 6.32 -4.07 -12.31
CA PRO A 313 5.58 -2.82 -12.43
C PRO A 313 4.78 -2.84 -13.74
N CYS A 314 3.48 -2.56 -13.68
CA CYS A 314 2.66 -2.44 -14.89
C CYS A 314 3.06 -1.21 -15.71
N LEU A 315 2.50 -1.02 -16.91
CA LEU A 315 2.87 0.09 -17.78
C LEU A 315 2.59 1.45 -17.13
N ASN A 316 1.54 1.56 -16.31
CA ASN A 316 1.28 2.76 -15.50
C ASN A 316 2.38 2.99 -14.46
N CYS A 317 2.74 1.95 -13.69
CA CYS A 317 3.81 2.04 -12.70
C CYS A 317 5.14 2.41 -13.36
N LYS A 318 5.46 1.77 -14.50
CA LYS A 318 6.67 2.04 -15.29
C LYS A 318 6.72 3.49 -15.74
N ALA A 319 5.60 4.03 -16.23
CA ALA A 319 5.50 5.41 -16.63
C ALA A 319 5.72 6.37 -15.44
N MET A 320 5.17 6.06 -14.26
CA MET A 320 5.43 6.86 -13.05
C MET A 320 6.87 6.76 -12.58
N ILE A 321 7.43 5.55 -12.47
CA ILE A 321 8.83 5.33 -12.07
C ILE A 321 9.76 6.18 -12.95
N ASN A 322 9.60 6.07 -14.27
CA ASN A 322 10.44 6.83 -15.20
C ASN A 322 10.14 8.33 -15.15
N GLY A 323 8.87 8.72 -15.09
CA GLY A 323 8.44 10.12 -15.10
C GLY A 323 8.92 10.91 -13.88
N TYR A 324 9.06 10.24 -12.73
CA TYR A 324 9.64 10.85 -11.53
C TYR A 324 11.17 10.74 -11.48
N GLY A 325 11.83 10.08 -12.43
CA GLY A 325 13.30 9.94 -12.49
C GLY A 325 13.87 8.81 -11.62
N CYS A 326 13.03 7.85 -11.22
CA CYS A 326 13.46 6.64 -10.54
C CYS A 326 13.95 5.59 -11.54
N ARG A 327 14.76 4.64 -11.07
CA ARG A 327 15.28 3.56 -11.92
C ARG A 327 14.30 2.38 -11.95
N TYR A 328 13.70 2.11 -13.10
CA TYR A 328 12.77 0.98 -13.29
C TYR A 328 13.28 -0.35 -12.71
N TYR A 329 14.54 -0.69 -12.96
CA TYR A 329 15.13 -1.96 -12.52
C TYR A 329 15.19 -2.12 -10.99
N ASN A 330 15.16 -1.03 -10.22
CA ASN A 330 15.10 -1.10 -8.75
C ASN A 330 13.73 -1.59 -8.22
N PHE A 331 12.71 -1.65 -9.10
CA PHE A 331 11.35 -2.12 -8.79
C PHE A 331 11.03 -3.47 -9.41
N VAL A 332 11.97 -4.03 -10.18
CA VAL A 332 11.83 -5.36 -10.77
C VAL A 332 12.20 -6.39 -9.70
N PRO A 333 11.43 -7.49 -9.57
CA PRO A 333 11.67 -8.54 -8.57
C PRO A 333 12.88 -9.43 -8.92
N LEU A 334 14.02 -8.85 -9.28
CA LEU A 334 15.26 -9.57 -9.48
C LEU A 334 15.96 -9.80 -8.13
N PRO A 335 16.67 -10.92 -7.94
CA PRO A 335 17.63 -11.08 -6.86
C PRO A 335 18.57 -9.87 -6.83
N ASP A 336 18.83 -9.32 -5.65
CA ASP A 336 19.65 -8.10 -5.50
C ASP A 336 21.05 -8.27 -6.12
N GLN A 337 21.57 -9.51 -6.15
CA GLN A 337 22.81 -9.89 -6.81
C GLN A 337 22.77 -9.72 -8.34
N ILE A 338 21.64 -10.02 -8.99
CA ILE A 338 21.47 -9.85 -10.44
C ILE A 338 21.32 -8.37 -10.79
N ILE A 339 20.60 -7.59 -9.96
CA ILE A 339 20.50 -6.12 -10.13
C ILE A 339 21.89 -5.48 -10.03
N ALA A 340 22.70 -5.91 -9.06
CA ALA A 340 24.06 -5.40 -8.87
C ALA A 340 24.96 -5.66 -10.10
N LEU A 341 24.87 -6.85 -10.71
CA LEU A 341 25.61 -7.22 -11.92
C LEU A 341 25.20 -6.36 -13.13
N PHE A 342 23.89 -6.23 -13.39
CA PHE A 342 23.39 -5.38 -14.49
C PHE A 342 23.77 -3.90 -14.34
N VAL A 343 23.79 -3.38 -13.11
CA VAL A 343 24.18 -1.99 -12.84
C VAL A 343 25.69 -1.80 -12.98
N ALA A 344 26.50 -2.81 -12.65
CA ALA A 344 27.95 -2.76 -12.82
C ALA A 344 28.35 -2.78 -14.30
N GLU A 345 27.65 -3.55 -15.12
CA GLU A 345 27.93 -3.70 -16.55
C GLU A 345 27.61 -2.42 -17.34
N ARG A 346 26.50 -1.75 -17.01
CA ARG A 346 26.14 -0.45 -17.60
C ARG A 346 27.00 0.74 -17.19
N ARG A 347 27.86 0.60 -16.18
CA ARG A 347 28.85 1.63 -15.82
C ARG A 347 30.18 1.45 -16.56
N ARG A 348 30.36 0.31 -17.23
CA ARG A 348 31.55 -0.02 -18.04
C ARG A 348 31.33 0.23 -19.53
N SER A 349 30.08 0.38 -19.96
CA SER A 349 29.66 0.88 -21.27
C SER A 349 29.36 2.37 -21.19
#